data_AF-A0A7J8WSK6-F1
#
_entry.id   AF-A0A7J8WSK6-F1
#
_cell.length_a   1.000
_cell.length_b   1.000
_cell.length_c   1.000
_cell.angle_alpha   90.00
_cell.angle_beta   90.00
_cell.angle_gamma   90.00
#
_symmetry.space_group_name_H-M   'P 1'
#
loop_
_entity.id
_entity.type
_entity.pdbx_description
1 polymer ?
#
loop_
_entity_poly.entity_id
_entity_poly.type
_entity_poly.pdbx_seq_one_letter_code
_entity_poly.pdbx_strand_id
1 'polypeptide(L)' 'MSWQTYVDDHLMCEIENGHHLSSAAILGLDGSVWAQSSAFPT' A
#
# COMPACT_ATOMS: atom_id res chain seq x y z
N MET A 1 -7.61 6.26 11.76
CA MET A 1 -7.05 5.16 10.96
C MET A 1 -7.68 5.23 9.58
N SER A 2 -6.96 5.74 8.57
CA SER A 2 -7.42 5.75 7.17
C SER A 2 -6.81 4.55 6.42
N TRP A 3 -7.40 4.16 5.29
CA TRP A 3 -6.82 3.12 4.43
C TRP A 3 -5.43 3.51 3.90
N GLN A 4 -5.16 4.81 3.73
CA GLN A 4 -3.84 5.28 3.32
C GLN A 4 -2.78 4.99 4.38
N THR A 5 -3.06 5.28 5.66
CA THR A 5 -2.15 4.93 6.76
C THR A 5 -1.89 3.42 6.82
N TYR A 6 -2.87 2.59 6.46
CA TYR A 6 -2.64 1.14 6.39
C TYR A 6 -1.67 0.76 5.27
N VAL A 7 -1.81 1.36 4.08
CA VAL A 7 -0.86 1.14 2.98
C VAL A 7 0.53 1.61 3.39
N ASP A 8 0.65 2.84 3.89
CA ASP A 8 1.95 3.46 4.18
C ASP A 8 2.67 2.74 5.34
N ASP A 9 1.97 2.50 6.45
CA ASP A 9 2.62 2.03 7.68
C ASP A 9 2.64 0.50 7.81
N HIS A 10 1.74 -0.22 7.14
CA HIS A 10 1.60 -1.68 7.33
C HIS A 10 1.95 -2.50 6.08
N LEU A 11 1.72 -1.96 4.87
CA LEU A 11 2.08 -2.66 3.63
C LEU A 11 3.44 -2.21 3.09
N MET A 12 3.72 -0.92 3.15
CA MET A 12 4.98 -0.31 2.68
C MET A 12 6.04 -0.20 3.79
N CYS A 13 5.86 -0.91 4.90
CA CYS A 13 6.83 -0.93 5.97
C CYS A 13 8.15 -1.60 5.53
N GLU A 14 9.23 -1.23 6.22
CA GLU A 14 10.48 -1.96 6.07
C GLU A 14 10.34 -3.37 6.65
N ILE A 15 10.70 -4.37 5.84
CA ILE A 15 10.87 -5.75 6.25
C ILE A 15 12.35 -6.01 6.59
N GLU A 16 12.62 -7.19 7.15
CA GLU A 16 13.97 -7.61 7.54
C GLU A 16 14.99 -7.36 6.41
N ASN A 17 16.16 -6.82 6.80
CA ASN A 17 17.23 -6.36 5.90
C ASN A 17 16.95 -5.03 5.17
N GLY A 18 15.96 -4.24 5.61
CA GLY A 18 15.71 -2.87 5.11
C GLY A 18 15.06 -2.83 3.72
N HIS A 19 14.44 -3.93 3.30
CA HIS A 19 13.68 -3.99 2.05
C HIS A 19 12.25 -3.54 2.30
N HIS A 20 11.51 -3.17 1.26
CA HIS A 20 10.08 -2.92 1.31
C HIS A 20 9.43 -3.34 -0.01
N LEU A 21 8.10 -3.44 -0.05
CA LEU A 21 7.39 -3.72 -1.30
C LEU A 21 7.66 -2.62 -2.33
N SER A 22 7.80 -2.98 -3.61
CA SER A 22 7.94 -1.97 -4.68
C SER A 22 6.68 -1.13 -4.86
N SER A 23 5.50 -1.72 -4.60
CA SER A 23 4.20 -1.05 -4.65
C SER A 23 3.14 -1.86 -3.90
N ALA A 24 2.13 -1.19 -3.35
CA ALA A 24 0.97 -1.81 -2.68
C ALA A 24 -0.31 -1.00 -2.88
N ALA A 25 -1.48 -1.64 -2.82
CA ALA A 25 -2.77 -0.98 -2.85
C ALA A 25 -3.85 -1.79 -2.10
N ILE A 26 -4.90 -1.10 -1.67
CA ILE A 26 -6.13 -1.68 -1.14
C ILE A 26 -7.25 -1.36 -2.13
N LEU A 27 -7.84 -2.40 -2.70
CA LEU A 27 -8.92 -2.33 -3.67
C LEU A 27 -10.22 -2.78 -3.03
N GLY A 28 -11.29 -2.04 -3.27
CA GLY A 28 -12.65 -2.50 -3.02
C GLY A 28 -12.99 -3.67 -3.94
N LEU A 29 -13.91 -4.53 -3.50
CA LEU A 29 -14.38 -5.67 -4.31
C LEU A 29 -15.11 -5.24 -5.59
N ASP A 30 -15.50 -3.96 -5.67
CA ASP A 30 -16.05 -3.27 -6.84
C ASP A 30 -14.96 -2.78 -7.82
N GLY A 31 -13.68 -2.94 -7.47
CA GLY A 31 -12.52 -2.46 -8.24
C GLY A 31 -12.09 -1.02 -7.91
N SER A 32 -12.78 -0.34 -7.00
CA SER A 32 -12.42 1.03 -6.59
C SER A 32 -11.12 1.03 -5.79
N VAL A 33 -10.23 1.99 -6.06
CA VAL A 33 -9.00 2.17 -5.26
C VAL A 33 -9.34 2.89 -3.96
N TRP A 34 -9.14 2.22 -2.81
CA TRP A 34 -9.35 2.84 -1.49
C TRP A 34 -8.08 3.51 -0.95
N ALA A 35 -6.91 2.95 -1.28
CA ALA A 35 -5.60 3.53 -1.01
C ALA A 35 -4.53 2.86 -1.88
N GLN A 36 -3.46 3.58 -2.19
CA GLN A 36 -2.33 3.05 -2.97
C GLN A 36 -1.02 3.72 -2.58
N SER A 37 0.10 3.02 -2.76
CA SER A 37 1.44 3.59 -2.68
C SER A 37 1.71 4.49 -3.89
N SER A 38 2.60 5.47 -3.75
CA SER A 38 2.98 6.37 -4.85
C SER A 38 3.57 5.68 -6.08
N ALA A 39 4.18 4.49 -5.90
CA ALA A 39 4.75 3.68 -6.96
C ALA A 39 3.77 2.65 -7.56
N PHE A 40 2.49 2.66 -7.14
CA PHE A 40 1.51 1.72 -7.68
C PHE A 40 1.26 1.99 -9.18
N PRO A 41 1.28 0.96 -10.03
CA PRO A 41 1.07 1.15 -11.47
C PRO A 41 -0.27 1.82 -11.78
N THR A 42 -0.24 2.72 -12.75
CA THR A 42 -1.43 3.33 -13.37
C THR A 42 -2.03 2.45 -14.44
#